data_AF-C3R2H3-F1
#
_entry.id   AF-C3R2H3-F1
#
_cell.length_a   1.000
_cell.length_b   1.000
_cell.length_c   1.000
_cell.angle_alpha   90.00
_cell.angle_beta   90.00
_cell.angle_gamma   90.00
#
_symmetry.space_group_name_H-M   'P 1'
#
loop_
_entity.id
_entity.type
_entity.pdbx_description
1 polymer ?
#
loop_
_entity_poly.entity_id
_entity_poly.type
_entity_poly.pdbx_seq_one_letter_code
_entity_poly.pdbx_strand_id
1 'polypeptide(L)'
;MNIVTNERNSVMAESNYTSNIVAECTSGKDYAALERHRLENPYFYDVMYIPQYKMYARLHIDKVEFDADMGIEKLINDRDLYLMLFDDEMKKVYEVKLAKHRYNYFTGWCVSYSGIVLFVDNMLDTENNTDDLTIDFVYPK
;
A
#
# COMPACT_ATOMS: atom_id res chain seq x y z
N MET A 1 6.97 -20.03 3.42
CA MET A 1 8.01 -21.06 3.67
C MET A 1 7.77 -21.58 5.06
N ASN A 2 7.42 -22.85 5.19
CA ASN A 2 7.38 -23.51 6.48
C ASN A 2 8.83 -23.65 6.96
N ILE A 3 9.17 -23.02 8.09
CA ILE A 3 10.56 -23.00 8.60
C ILE A 3 11.03 -24.36 9.12
N VAL A 4 10.11 -25.31 9.32
CA VAL A 4 10.40 -26.67 9.79
C VAL A 4 10.48 -27.63 8.60
N THR A 5 9.51 -27.58 7.68
CA THR A 5 9.44 -28.51 6.53
C THR A 5 10.13 -28.00 5.26
N ASN A 6 10.54 -26.73 5.22
CA ASN A 6 11.02 -26.00 4.04
C ASN A 6 10.02 -25.90 2.87
N GLU A 7 8.79 -26.35 3.07
CA GLU A 7 7.76 -26.27 2.03
C GLU A 7 7.37 -24.81 1.76
N ARG A 8 7.30 -24.45 0.47
CA ARG A 8 6.88 -23.13 0.03
C ARG A 8 5.49 -23.21 -0.57
N ASN A 9 4.55 -22.54 0.08
CA ASN A 9 3.25 -22.22 -0.48
C ASN A 9 3.24 -20.75 -0.88
N SER A 10 2.66 -20.44 -2.04
CA SER A 10 2.50 -19.08 -2.55
C SER A 10 1.05 -18.85 -2.90
N VAL A 11 0.56 -17.66 -2.58
CA VAL A 11 -0.79 -17.22 -2.95
C VAL A 11 -0.68 -16.04 -3.89
N MET A 12 -1.43 -16.09 -4.99
CA MET A 12 -1.48 -15.01 -5.96
C MET A 12 -2.40 -13.91 -5.44
N ALA A 13 -1.85 -12.72 -5.21
CA ALA A 13 -2.56 -11.55 -4.70
C ALA A 13 -2.73 -10.50 -5.81
N GLU A 14 -3.33 -10.93 -6.93
CA GLU A 14 -3.52 -10.08 -8.11
C GLU A 14 -4.44 -8.90 -7.80
N SER A 15 -3.99 -7.71 -8.17
CA SER A 15 -4.75 -6.47 -8.07
C SER A 15 -5.66 -6.30 -9.28
N ASN A 16 -6.88 -5.81 -9.05
CA ASN A 16 -7.83 -5.42 -10.08
C ASN A 16 -7.43 -4.09 -10.75
N TYR A 17 -6.50 -3.34 -10.13
CA TYR A 17 -6.16 -1.97 -10.53
C TYR A 17 -4.72 -1.83 -11.04
N THR A 18 -3.80 -2.66 -10.56
CA THR A 18 -2.36 -2.47 -10.71
C THR A 18 -1.68 -3.76 -11.16
N SER A 19 -0.52 -3.64 -11.80
CA SER A 19 0.37 -4.80 -12.02
C SER A 19 0.76 -5.40 -10.67
N ASN A 20 0.78 -6.73 -10.57
CA ASN A 20 1.30 -7.44 -9.39
C ASN A 20 2.79 -7.83 -9.55
N ILE A 21 3.51 -7.14 -10.42
CA ILE A 21 4.90 -7.41 -10.80
C ILE A 21 5.74 -6.14 -10.61
N VAL A 22 6.85 -6.27 -9.89
CA VAL A 22 7.91 -5.27 -9.78
C VAL A 22 9.02 -5.66 -10.76
N ALA A 23 9.46 -4.73 -11.60
CA ALA A 23 10.57 -4.96 -12.52
C ALA A 23 11.88 -5.16 -11.74
N GLU A 24 12.86 -5.83 -12.34
CA GLU A 24 14.20 -5.94 -11.74
C GLU A 24 14.88 -4.57 -11.69
N CYS A 25 15.51 -4.26 -10.56
CA CYS A 25 16.25 -3.01 -10.37
C CYS A 25 17.68 -3.16 -10.90
N THR A 26 17.98 -2.48 -12.00
CA THR A 26 19.31 -2.49 -12.64
C THR A 26 20.18 -1.28 -12.25
N SER A 27 19.71 -0.44 -11.32
CA SER A 27 20.28 0.85 -10.96
C SER A 27 21.62 0.78 -10.20
N GLY A 28 21.99 -0.37 -9.65
CA GLY A 28 23.24 -0.53 -8.91
C GLY A 28 23.33 0.40 -7.69
N LYS A 29 24.30 1.33 -7.69
CA LYS A 29 24.52 2.32 -6.62
C LYS A 29 24.01 3.73 -6.95
N ASP A 30 23.38 3.92 -8.11
CA ASP A 30 22.83 5.21 -8.52
C ASP A 30 21.51 5.47 -7.76
N TYR A 31 21.55 6.45 -6.84
CA TYR A 31 20.42 6.80 -6.01
C TYR A 31 19.24 7.38 -6.81
N ALA A 32 19.50 8.23 -7.80
CA ALA A 32 18.43 8.83 -8.60
C ALA A 32 17.72 7.75 -9.43
N ALA A 33 18.47 6.81 -9.98
CA ALA A 33 17.90 5.66 -10.69
C ALA A 33 17.14 4.71 -9.73
N LEU A 34 17.52 4.62 -8.46
CA LEU A 34 16.78 3.85 -7.45
C LEU A 34 15.45 4.51 -7.07
N GLU A 35 15.45 5.84 -6.86
CA GLU A 35 14.21 6.58 -6.57
C GLU A 35 13.22 6.50 -7.72
N ARG A 36 13.72 6.66 -8.95
CA ARG A 36 12.91 6.51 -10.15
C ARG A 36 12.35 5.09 -10.29
N HIS A 37 13.17 4.07 -10.05
CA HIS A 37 12.71 2.68 -10.05
C HIS A 37 11.59 2.45 -9.03
N ARG A 38 11.69 3.03 -7.82
CA ARG A 38 10.65 2.94 -6.78
C ARG A 38 9.35 3.65 -7.18
N LEU A 39 9.43 4.75 -7.93
CA LEU A 39 8.28 5.50 -8.43
C LEU A 39 7.56 4.75 -9.56
N GLU A 40 8.33 4.24 -10.52
CA GLU A 40 7.82 3.62 -11.74
C GLU A 40 7.40 2.15 -11.56
N ASN A 41 7.40 1.66 -10.31
CA ASN A 41 6.93 0.32 -9.95
C ASN A 41 5.85 0.37 -8.86
N PRO A 42 4.96 -0.64 -8.85
CA PRO A 42 4.05 -0.82 -7.73
C PRO A 42 4.85 -1.14 -6.46
N TYR A 43 4.29 -0.77 -5.31
CA TYR A 43 4.86 -1.12 -4.01
C TYR A 43 3.80 -1.78 -3.13
N PHE A 44 4.17 -2.91 -2.53
CA PHE A 44 3.29 -3.72 -1.68
C PHE A 44 3.74 -3.60 -0.23
N TYR A 45 2.79 -3.27 0.65
CA TYR A 45 3.03 -3.17 2.08
C TYR A 45 2.81 -4.53 2.77
N ASP A 46 3.03 -4.53 4.08
CA ASP A 46 2.78 -5.68 4.94
C ASP A 46 1.35 -6.22 4.80
N VAL A 47 1.19 -7.52 5.08
CA VAL A 47 -0.10 -8.17 5.21
C VAL A 47 -0.42 -8.30 6.68
N MET A 48 -1.52 -7.70 7.13
CA MET A 48 -1.90 -7.64 8.54
C MET A 48 -3.23 -8.35 8.79
N TYR A 49 -3.35 -9.06 9.92
CA TYR A 49 -4.54 -9.84 10.27
C TYR A 49 -5.54 -9.02 11.10
N ILE A 50 -6.82 -9.03 10.72
CA ILE A 50 -7.94 -8.37 11.41
C ILE A 50 -8.75 -9.43 12.20
N PRO A 51 -8.56 -9.52 13.53
CA PRO A 51 -9.05 -10.65 14.31
C PRO A 51 -10.57 -10.87 14.29
N GLN A 52 -11.37 -9.79 14.38
CA GLN A 52 -12.84 -9.91 14.45
C GLN A 52 -13.42 -10.58 13.21
N TYR A 53 -12.84 -10.32 12.03
CA TYR A 53 -13.35 -10.82 10.75
C TYR A 53 -12.62 -12.07 10.26
N LYS A 54 -11.52 -12.46 10.92
CA LYS A 54 -10.60 -13.50 10.43
C LYS A 54 -10.13 -13.24 9.00
N MET A 55 -9.78 -11.99 8.72
CA MET A 55 -9.35 -11.54 7.40
C MET A 55 -7.95 -10.98 7.46
N TYR A 56 -7.29 -10.93 6.30
CA TYR A 56 -6.03 -10.21 6.14
C TYR A 56 -6.26 -8.96 5.29
N ALA A 57 -5.52 -7.90 5.60
CA ALA A 57 -5.49 -6.66 4.83
C ALA A 57 -4.09 -6.39 4.33
N ARG A 58 -4.00 -5.91 3.09
CA ARG A 58 -2.76 -5.43 2.47
C ARG A 58 -3.03 -4.08 1.83
N LEU A 59 -2.14 -3.12 2.05
CA LEU A 59 -2.09 -1.93 1.22
C LEU A 59 -1.11 -2.12 0.06
N HIS A 60 -1.36 -1.44 -1.04
CA HIS A 60 -0.40 -1.26 -2.13
C HIS A 60 -0.64 0.04 -2.86
N ILE A 61 0.38 0.51 -3.57
CA ILE A 61 0.32 1.69 -4.44
C ILE A 61 0.72 1.30 -5.85
N ASP A 62 0.15 1.97 -6.84
CA ASP A 62 0.53 1.76 -8.24
C ASP A 62 1.82 2.52 -8.59
N LYS A 63 2.39 2.18 -9.74
CA LYS A 63 3.45 2.98 -10.36
C LYS A 63 2.93 4.36 -10.79
N VAL A 64 3.85 5.30 -10.91
CA VAL A 64 3.64 6.58 -11.60
C VAL A 64 4.79 6.81 -12.57
N GLU A 65 4.51 7.46 -13.70
CA GLU A 65 5.55 7.85 -14.64
C GLU A 65 6.39 8.99 -14.04
N PHE A 66 7.71 8.92 -14.23
CA PHE A 66 8.58 9.97 -13.76
C PHE A 66 8.40 11.25 -14.59
N ASP A 67 8.01 12.32 -13.90
CA ASP A 67 7.91 13.68 -14.43
C ASP A 67 8.90 14.60 -13.67
N ALA A 68 9.91 15.09 -14.38
CA ALA A 68 10.93 15.97 -13.83
C ALA A 68 10.38 17.33 -13.38
N ASP A 69 9.28 17.80 -13.98
CA ASP A 69 8.69 19.10 -13.67
C ASP A 69 7.83 19.03 -12.40
N MET A 70 7.22 17.88 -12.10
CA MET A 70 6.45 17.67 -10.87
C MET A 70 7.33 17.46 -9.64
N GLY A 71 8.50 16.85 -9.82
CA GLY A 71 9.39 16.47 -8.73
C GLY A 71 8.98 15.17 -8.02
N ILE A 72 9.97 14.44 -7.50
CA ILE A 72 9.81 13.11 -6.90
C ILE A 72 8.84 13.14 -5.71
N GLU A 73 8.97 14.12 -4.82
CA GLU A 73 8.15 14.20 -3.60
C GLU A 73 6.65 14.30 -3.92
N LYS A 74 6.29 15.16 -4.89
CA LYS A 74 4.91 15.30 -5.36
C LYS A 74 4.43 14.02 -6.03
N LEU A 75 5.22 13.44 -6.93
CA LEU A 75 4.87 12.19 -7.62
C LEU A 75 4.67 11.04 -6.64
N ILE A 76 5.51 10.94 -5.61
CA ILE A 76 5.34 9.97 -4.55
C ILE A 76 3.96 10.19 -3.92
N ASN A 77 3.70 11.34 -3.30
CA ASN A 77 2.45 11.60 -2.57
C ASN A 77 1.18 11.58 -3.44
N ASP A 78 1.34 11.78 -4.75
CA ASP A 78 0.26 11.67 -5.73
C ASP A 78 -0.08 10.23 -6.11
N ARG A 79 0.59 9.18 -5.61
CA ARG A 79 0.22 7.80 -5.96
C ARG A 79 -1.12 7.39 -5.38
N ASP A 80 -1.85 6.58 -6.15
CA ASP A 80 -3.10 5.97 -5.70
C ASP A 80 -2.81 4.85 -4.70
N LEU A 81 -3.56 4.84 -3.59
CA LEU A 81 -3.49 3.83 -2.54
C LEU A 81 -4.66 2.87 -2.66
N TYR A 82 -4.40 1.58 -2.52
CA TYR A 82 -5.37 0.51 -2.64
C TYR A 82 -5.37 -0.33 -1.38
N LEU A 83 -6.57 -0.76 -0.95
CA LEU A 83 -6.77 -1.73 0.11
C LEU A 83 -7.27 -3.03 -0.49
N MET A 84 -6.54 -4.11 -0.24
CA MET A 84 -6.93 -5.48 -0.59
C MET A 84 -7.22 -6.29 0.67
N LEU A 85 -8.33 -7.03 0.66
CA LEU A 85 -8.75 -7.92 1.73
C LEU A 85 -8.73 -9.38 1.27
N PHE A 86 -8.30 -10.26 2.18
CA PHE A 86 -8.27 -11.71 2.00
C PHE A 86 -9.03 -12.40 3.12
N ASP A 87 -9.62 -13.56 2.82
CA ASP A 87 -10.17 -14.45 3.84
C ASP A 87 -9.07 -15.21 4.62
N ASP A 88 -9.46 -16.08 5.54
CA ASP A 88 -8.55 -16.89 6.37
C ASP A 88 -7.76 -17.94 5.58
N GLU A 89 -8.16 -18.20 4.33
CA GLU A 89 -7.44 -19.04 3.36
C GLU A 89 -6.51 -18.23 2.44
N MET A 90 -6.32 -16.92 2.72
CA MET A 90 -5.53 -15.98 1.93
C MET A 90 -6.07 -15.75 0.50
N LYS A 91 -7.34 -16.07 0.22
CA LYS A 91 -7.97 -15.78 -1.06
C LYS A 91 -8.48 -14.34 -1.07
N LYS A 92 -8.18 -13.60 -2.13
CA LYS A 92 -8.68 -12.22 -2.31
C LYS A 92 -10.22 -12.22 -2.32
N VAL A 93 -10.82 -11.46 -1.41
CA VAL A 93 -12.29 -11.29 -1.32
C VAL A 93 -12.74 -9.89 -1.74
N TYR A 94 -11.89 -8.89 -1.56
CA TYR A 94 -12.25 -7.50 -1.87
C TYR A 94 -11.02 -6.66 -2.19
N GLU A 95 -11.22 -5.63 -3.01
CA GLU A 95 -10.20 -4.63 -3.28
C GLU A 95 -10.82 -3.29 -3.66
N VAL A 96 -10.30 -2.20 -3.10
CA VAL A 96 -10.81 -0.85 -3.32
C VAL A 96 -9.67 0.16 -3.43
N LYS A 97 -9.83 1.10 -4.36
CA LYS A 97 -9.02 2.32 -4.41
C LYS A 97 -9.48 3.28 -3.30
N LEU A 98 -8.57 3.68 -2.44
CA LEU A 98 -8.82 4.59 -1.34
C LEU A 98 -8.89 6.05 -1.82
N ALA A 99 -9.40 6.94 -0.97
CA ALA A 99 -9.53 8.36 -1.25
C ALA A 99 -8.18 8.97 -1.63
N LYS A 100 -8.17 9.74 -2.72
CA LYS A 100 -6.99 10.43 -3.22
C LYS A 100 -6.55 11.50 -2.23
N HIS A 101 -5.23 11.64 -2.04
CA HIS A 101 -4.61 12.67 -1.19
C HIS A 101 -5.15 12.73 0.24
N ARG A 102 -5.59 11.59 0.80
CA ARG A 102 -6.09 11.54 2.18
C ARG A 102 -5.13 10.85 3.14
N TYR A 103 -4.58 9.71 2.74
CA TYR A 103 -3.86 8.83 3.67
C TYR A 103 -2.34 8.92 3.52
N ASN A 104 -1.64 8.81 4.65
CA ASN A 104 -0.20 8.58 4.70
C ASN A 104 0.09 7.08 4.55
N TYR A 105 0.62 6.68 3.39
CA TYR A 105 0.92 5.27 3.15
C TYR A 105 2.34 4.85 3.57
N PHE A 106 3.21 5.76 4.02
CA PHE A 106 4.59 5.38 4.38
C PHE A 106 4.64 4.59 5.69
N THR A 107 4.04 5.15 6.73
CA THR A 107 4.02 4.60 8.09
C THR A 107 2.67 4.77 8.78
N GLY A 108 1.68 5.34 8.09
CA GLY A 108 0.41 5.77 8.66
C GLY A 108 -0.71 4.73 8.60
N TRP A 109 -0.41 3.43 8.81
CA TRP A 109 -1.48 2.44 8.89
C TRP A 109 -1.17 1.27 9.82
N CYS A 110 -2.21 0.71 10.42
CA CYS A 110 -2.15 -0.54 11.17
C CYS A 110 -3.53 -1.21 11.23
N VAL A 111 -3.58 -2.42 11.80
CA VAL A 111 -4.85 -3.10 12.11
C VAL A 111 -5.14 -3.06 13.60
N SER A 112 -6.43 -2.96 13.92
CA SER A 112 -7.00 -3.13 15.25
C SER A 112 -7.76 -4.46 15.34
N TYR A 113 -8.36 -4.76 16.49
CA TYR A 113 -9.22 -5.95 16.64
C TYR A 113 -10.35 -5.99 15.58
N SER A 114 -10.93 -4.83 15.28
CA SER A 114 -12.19 -4.69 14.54
C SER A 114 -12.06 -3.96 13.21
N GLY A 115 -10.85 -3.69 12.71
CA GLY A 115 -10.71 -2.93 11.47
C GLY A 115 -9.31 -2.38 11.25
N ILE A 116 -9.17 -1.54 10.26
CA ILE A 116 -7.90 -0.95 9.80
C ILE A 116 -7.90 0.52 10.21
N VAL A 117 -6.79 0.98 10.76
CA VAL A 117 -6.56 2.37 11.11
C VAL A 117 -5.68 2.98 10.02
N LEU A 118 -6.13 4.07 9.42
CA LEU A 118 -5.39 4.84 8.41
C LEU A 118 -5.20 6.27 8.90
N PHE A 119 -3.99 6.78 8.82
CA PHE A 119 -3.66 8.14 9.24
C PHE A 119 -4.01 9.10 8.10
N VAL A 120 -4.77 10.12 8.42
CA VAL A 120 -5.20 11.17 7.48
C VAL A 120 -4.13 12.25 7.45
N ASP A 121 -3.09 12.00 6.67
CA ASP A 121 -1.84 12.78 6.67
C ASP A 121 -1.10 12.66 5.32
N ASN A 122 -1.81 12.92 4.22
CA ASN A 122 -1.15 13.02 2.93
C ASN A 122 -0.62 14.45 2.74
N MET A 123 0.62 14.58 2.26
CA MET A 123 1.25 15.89 2.02
C MET A 123 0.50 16.76 0.99
N LEU A 124 -0.28 16.15 0.10
CA LEU A 124 -1.09 16.85 -0.90
C LEU A 124 -2.54 17.06 -0.45
N ASP A 125 -2.89 16.71 0.78
CA ASP A 125 -4.20 17.01 1.34
C ASP A 125 -4.36 18.53 1.48
N THR A 126 -5.34 19.10 0.79
CA THR A 126 -5.66 20.54 0.86
C THR A 126 -6.86 20.84 1.75
N GLU A 127 -7.55 19.81 2.23
CA GLU A 127 -8.70 19.91 3.12
C GLU A 127 -8.29 19.80 4.58
N ASN A 128 -7.25 19.01 4.89
CA ASN A 128 -6.70 18.92 6.23
C ASN A 128 -5.86 20.16 6.58
N ASN A 129 -6.38 20.99 7.49
CA ASN A 129 -5.78 22.27 7.90
C ASN A 129 -5.44 22.32 9.39
N THR A 130 -5.30 21.16 10.04
CA THR A 130 -4.93 21.04 11.45
C THR A 130 -3.62 20.26 11.62
N ASP A 131 -2.89 20.58 12.70
CA ASP A 131 -1.73 19.82 13.15
C ASP A 131 -2.13 18.60 14.01
N ASP A 132 -3.44 18.38 14.21
CA ASP A 132 -3.96 17.24 14.98
C ASP A 132 -3.81 15.93 14.20
N LEU A 133 -3.35 14.88 14.87
CA LEU A 133 -3.37 13.53 14.33
C LEU A 133 -4.82 13.07 14.11
N THR A 134 -5.22 12.98 12.85
CA THR A 134 -6.51 12.45 12.42
C THR A 134 -6.36 11.02 11.92
N ILE A 135 -7.26 10.13 12.34
CA ILE A 135 -7.29 8.73 11.90
C ILE A 135 -8.68 8.34 11.44
N ASP A 136 -8.74 7.57 10.36
CA ASP A 136 -9.96 6.90 9.92
C ASP A 136 -9.92 5.43 10.31
N PHE A 137 -11.05 4.94 10.81
CA PHE A 137 -11.29 3.51 10.98
C PHE A 137 -12.03 2.96 9.75
N VAL A 138 -11.39 2.04 9.06
CA VAL A 138 -11.95 1.32 7.92
C VAL A 138 -12.35 -0.08 8.36
N TYR A 139 -13.62 -0.43 8.14
CA TYR A 139 -14.19 -1.71 8.53
C TYR A 139 -14.40 -2.59 7.29
N PRO A 140 -13.89 -3.84 7.29
CA PRO A 140 -14.34 -4.86 6.35
C PRO A 140 -15.86 -5.01 6.46
N LYS A 141 -16.56 -5.04 5.31
CA LYS A 141 -18.01 -5.29 5.27
C LYS A 141 -18.30 -6.78 5.30
#